data_AF-A0A529ZV85-F1
#
_entry.id   AF-A0A529ZV85-F1
#
_cell.length_a   1.000
_cell.length_b   1.000
_cell.length_c   1.000
_cell.angle_alpha   90.00
_cell.angle_beta   90.00
_cell.angle_gamma   90.00
#
_symmetry.space_group_name_H-M   'P 1'
#
loop_
_entity.id
_entity.type
_entity.pdbx_description
1 polymer ?
#
loop_
_entity_poly.entity_id
_entity_poly.type
_entity_poly.pdbx_seq_one_letter_code
_entity_poly.pdbx_strand_id
1 'polypeptide(L)'
;SHNDVVQKLLRKARKGASITYIAGNHDEFARQFQGVHFGGIVVADRAIHETADGRRLLVIHGDQFDTVVHNQRWLAYLGDYAYDTAMLINRVVTKLRHLLGLPYWSFSSWAKVKVKKAVNFIGSFQTVLSEEARRSHVDGVICGHIHHAAIESYGEVQYINTGDWVESCTAVVEHFDGRMEILTWAHVLPESSTGKDVLVPVDIIDLKGRAAQAA
;
A
#
# COMPACT_ATOMS: atom_id res chain seq x y z
N SER A 1 20.52 -10.36 3.15
CA SER A 1 19.76 -10.72 1.93
C SER A 1 18.38 -11.26 2.33
N HIS A 2 17.48 -11.55 1.38
CA HIS A 2 16.11 -12.06 1.64
C HIS A 2 16.05 -13.23 2.65
N ASN A 3 17.06 -14.10 2.69
CA ASN A 3 17.16 -15.19 3.65
C ASN A 3 17.19 -14.71 5.12
N ASP A 4 17.79 -13.54 5.39
CA ASP A 4 17.87 -12.99 6.75
C ASP A 4 16.49 -12.65 7.31
N VAL A 5 15.57 -12.20 6.46
CA VAL A 5 14.17 -11.92 6.84
C VAL A 5 13.47 -13.22 7.22
N VAL A 6 13.59 -14.25 6.37
CA VAL A 6 13.00 -15.58 6.62
C VAL A 6 13.52 -16.17 7.93
N GLN A 7 14.84 -16.13 8.15
CA GLN A 7 15.44 -16.64 9.38
C GLN A 7 14.98 -15.89 10.63
N LYS A 8 14.80 -14.56 10.55
CA LYS A 8 14.25 -13.76 11.66
C LYS A 8 12.81 -14.14 11.99
N LEU A 9 11.97 -14.36 10.99
CA LEU A 9 10.58 -14.82 11.18
C LEU A 9 10.53 -16.21 11.81
N LEU A 10 11.30 -17.17 11.29
CA LEU A 10 11.40 -18.51 11.87
C LEU A 10 11.93 -18.49 13.31
N ARG A 11 12.87 -17.60 13.63
CA ARG A 11 13.36 -17.42 15.01
C ARG A 11 12.27 -16.84 15.91
N LYS A 12 11.45 -15.91 15.43
CA LYS A 12 10.31 -15.35 16.16
C LYS A 12 9.25 -16.43 16.41
N ALA A 13 8.91 -17.22 15.40
CA ALA A 13 7.98 -18.35 15.52
C ALA A 13 8.45 -19.34 16.59
N ARG A 14 9.74 -19.74 16.55
CA ARG A 14 10.34 -20.61 17.58
C ARG A 14 10.35 -20.03 19.00
N LYS A 15 10.25 -18.71 19.14
CA LYS A 15 10.11 -18.03 20.44
C LYS A 15 8.66 -17.90 20.91
N GLY A 16 7.71 -18.48 20.19
CA GLY A 16 6.29 -18.49 20.55
C GLY A 16 5.45 -17.43 19.85
N ALA A 17 6.00 -16.67 18.89
CA ALA A 17 5.18 -15.77 18.08
C ALA A 17 4.30 -16.58 17.13
N SER A 18 2.98 -16.35 17.15
CA SER A 18 2.09 -16.89 16.13
C SER A 18 2.31 -16.13 14.82
N ILE A 19 2.56 -16.84 13.73
CA ILE A 19 2.79 -16.24 12.41
C ILE A 19 1.92 -16.97 11.40
N THR A 20 1.02 -16.24 10.77
CA THR A 20 0.21 -16.71 9.65
C THR A 20 0.67 -16.03 8.38
N TYR A 21 1.03 -16.82 7.38
CA TYR A 21 1.39 -16.36 6.04
C TYR A 21 0.16 -16.46 5.14
N ILE A 22 -0.35 -15.32 4.70
CA ILE A 22 -1.45 -15.25 3.74
C ILE A 22 -0.86 -15.28 2.33
N ALA A 23 -1.14 -16.34 1.58
CA ALA A 23 -0.63 -16.51 0.23
C ALA A 23 -1.33 -15.56 -0.75
N GLY A 24 -0.56 -14.98 -1.67
CA GLY A 24 -1.04 -14.09 -2.72
C GLY A 24 -0.87 -14.64 -4.14
N ASN A 25 -1.01 -13.74 -5.12
CA ASN A 25 -0.92 -14.05 -6.55
C ASN A 25 0.52 -14.25 -7.04
N HIS A 26 1.52 -13.65 -6.38
CA HIS A 26 2.93 -13.77 -6.76
C HIS A 26 3.59 -15.05 -6.22
N ASP A 27 2.94 -15.68 -5.27
CA ASP A 27 3.38 -16.81 -4.48
C ASP A 27 2.32 -17.91 -4.50
N GLU A 28 1.64 -18.07 -5.64
CA GLU A 28 0.56 -19.05 -5.84
C GLU A 28 0.97 -20.49 -5.47
N PHE A 29 2.24 -20.83 -5.63
CA PHE A 29 2.80 -22.11 -5.19
C PHE A 29 2.61 -22.35 -3.68
N ALA A 30 2.61 -21.31 -2.85
CA ALA A 30 2.42 -21.41 -1.41
C ALA A 30 0.99 -21.87 -1.05
N ARG A 31 0.00 -21.61 -1.91
CA ARG A 31 -1.39 -22.05 -1.71
C ARG A 31 -1.52 -23.58 -1.65
N GLN A 32 -0.60 -24.32 -2.26
CA GLN A 32 -0.56 -25.78 -2.19
C GLN A 32 -0.22 -26.32 -0.79
N PHE A 33 0.28 -25.46 0.10
CA PHE A 33 0.70 -25.81 1.46
C PHE A 33 -0.23 -25.24 2.53
N GLN A 34 -1.47 -24.91 2.19
CA GLN A 34 -2.47 -24.46 3.17
C GLN A 34 -2.62 -25.46 4.32
N GLY A 35 -2.60 -24.96 5.56
CA GLY A 35 -2.67 -25.78 6.77
C GLY A 35 -1.36 -26.49 7.15
N VAL A 36 -0.29 -26.35 6.34
CA VAL A 36 1.03 -26.87 6.68
C VAL A 36 1.75 -25.91 7.62
N HIS A 37 2.34 -26.46 8.68
CA HIS A 37 3.14 -25.72 9.65
C HIS A 37 4.62 -25.81 9.31
N PHE A 38 5.22 -24.72 8.82
CA PHE A 38 6.66 -24.64 8.56
C PHE A 38 7.36 -23.94 9.71
N GLY A 39 7.97 -24.71 10.62
CA GLY A 39 8.77 -24.15 11.71
C GLY A 39 8.00 -23.15 12.61
N GLY A 40 6.68 -23.34 12.74
CA GLY A 40 5.78 -22.46 13.51
C GLY A 40 5.04 -21.40 12.69
N ILE A 41 5.22 -21.36 11.35
CA ILE A 41 4.46 -20.49 10.44
C ILE A 41 3.34 -21.30 9.79
N VAL A 42 2.10 -20.78 9.84
CA VAL A 42 0.93 -21.39 9.20
C VAL A 42 0.69 -20.72 7.86
N VAL A 43 0.60 -21.48 6.78
CA VAL A 43 0.17 -20.94 5.48
C VAL A 43 -1.35 -21.03 5.39
N ALA A 44 -2.00 -19.93 5.02
CA ALA A 44 -3.44 -19.84 4.88
C ALA A 44 -3.84 -18.97 3.67
N ASP A 45 -5.06 -19.16 3.18
CA ASP A 45 -5.66 -18.27 2.17
C ASP A 45 -6.31 -17.04 2.82
N ARG A 46 -6.86 -17.26 4.01
CA ARG A 46 -7.55 -16.27 4.81
C ARG A 46 -7.38 -16.57 6.29
N ALA A 47 -7.43 -15.55 7.13
CA ALA A 47 -7.46 -15.69 8.58
C ALA A 47 -8.46 -14.70 9.20
N ILE A 48 -8.93 -14.99 10.41
CA ILE A 48 -9.66 -14.01 11.23
C ILE A 48 -8.71 -13.55 12.32
N HIS A 49 -8.49 -12.24 12.39
CA HIS A 49 -7.79 -11.57 13.46
C HIS A 49 -8.80 -10.99 14.44
N GLU A 50 -8.67 -11.31 15.72
CA GLU A 50 -9.46 -10.70 16.79
C GLU A 50 -8.59 -9.62 17.45
N THR A 51 -9.07 -8.38 17.39
CA THR A 51 -8.37 -7.23 17.95
C THR A 51 -8.51 -7.20 19.47
N ALA A 52 -7.64 -6.45 20.14
CA ALA A 52 -7.66 -6.23 21.58
C ALA A 52 -8.95 -5.55 22.07
N ASP A 53 -9.64 -4.80 21.21
CA ASP A 53 -10.95 -4.21 21.48
C ASP A 53 -12.15 -5.10 21.05
N GLY A 54 -11.89 -6.35 20.64
CA GLY A 54 -12.92 -7.37 20.40
C GLY A 54 -13.52 -7.37 18.99
N ARG A 55 -13.03 -6.53 18.09
CA ARG A 55 -13.42 -6.56 16.67
C ARG A 55 -12.80 -7.76 15.97
N ARG A 56 -13.52 -8.31 15.00
CA ARG A 56 -13.05 -9.40 14.14
C ARG A 56 -12.72 -8.80 12.79
N LEU A 57 -11.51 -9.04 12.31
CA LEU A 57 -11.01 -8.55 11.03
C LEU A 57 -10.64 -9.73 10.12
N LEU A 58 -11.19 -9.76 8.92
CA LEU A 58 -10.82 -10.75 7.90
C LEU A 58 -9.48 -10.36 7.29
N VAL A 59 -8.46 -11.22 7.39
CA VAL A 59 -7.15 -11.03 6.76
C VAL A 59 -7.08 -11.88 5.49
N ILE A 60 -6.86 -11.22 4.36
CA ILE A 60 -6.79 -11.83 3.02
C ILE A 60 -5.78 -11.06 2.15
N HIS A 61 -5.26 -11.67 1.08
CA HIS A 61 -4.38 -10.95 0.15
C HIS A 61 -5.15 -9.90 -0.66
N GLY A 62 -6.25 -10.31 -1.29
CA GLY A 62 -7.15 -9.46 -2.08
C GLY A 62 -7.18 -9.78 -3.58
N ASP A 63 -6.22 -10.55 -4.10
CA ASP A 63 -6.19 -11.01 -5.50
C ASP A 63 -7.41 -11.87 -5.87
N GLN A 64 -8.05 -12.52 -4.89
CA GLN A 64 -9.27 -13.30 -5.08
C GLN A 64 -10.39 -12.48 -5.75
N PHE A 65 -10.35 -11.15 -5.63
CA PHE A 65 -11.35 -10.24 -6.17
C PHE A 65 -10.96 -9.62 -7.51
N ASP A 66 -9.79 -9.94 -8.06
CA ASP A 66 -9.37 -9.43 -9.36
C ASP A 66 -10.39 -9.73 -10.45
N THR A 67 -10.91 -10.96 -10.50
CA THR A 67 -11.92 -11.35 -11.50
C THR A 67 -13.22 -10.57 -11.34
N VAL A 68 -13.63 -10.30 -10.09
CA VAL A 68 -14.86 -9.56 -9.77
C VAL A 68 -14.70 -8.08 -10.13
N VAL A 69 -13.56 -7.48 -9.79
CA VAL A 69 -13.25 -6.09 -10.13
C VAL A 69 -13.05 -5.93 -11.63
N HIS A 70 -12.44 -6.90 -12.32
CA HIS A 70 -12.37 -6.93 -13.78
C HIS A 70 -13.75 -6.98 -14.43
N ASN A 71 -14.70 -7.71 -13.85
CA ASN A 71 -16.08 -7.73 -14.33
C ASN A 71 -16.89 -6.48 -13.92
N GLN A 72 -16.42 -5.63 -13.00
CA GLN A 72 -16.97 -4.28 -12.80
C GLN A 72 -16.31 -3.25 -13.74
N ARG A 73 -15.13 -3.56 -14.31
CA ARG A 73 -14.46 -2.67 -15.27
C ARG A 73 -15.30 -2.42 -16.52
N TRP A 74 -16.19 -3.31 -16.97
CA TRP A 74 -17.03 -3.00 -18.15
C TRP A 74 -17.95 -1.80 -17.91
N LEU A 75 -18.43 -1.58 -16.68
CA LEU A 75 -19.18 -0.37 -16.31
C LEU A 75 -18.27 0.87 -16.35
N ALA A 76 -17.03 0.76 -15.87
CA ALA A 76 -16.04 1.83 -15.99
C ALA A 76 -15.67 2.11 -17.45
N TYR A 77 -15.54 1.06 -18.29
CA TYR A 77 -15.28 1.18 -19.73
C TYR A 77 -16.47 1.78 -20.48
N LEU A 78 -17.71 1.51 -20.07
CA LEU A 78 -18.90 2.14 -20.66
C LEU A 78 -18.95 3.64 -20.30
N GLY A 79 -18.64 3.99 -19.05
CA GLY A 79 -18.51 5.38 -18.61
C GLY A 79 -17.36 6.13 -19.30
N ASP A 80 -16.24 5.43 -19.54
CA ASP A 80 -15.13 5.95 -20.34
C ASP A 80 -15.49 6.09 -21.81
N TYR A 81 -16.22 5.13 -22.40
CA TYR A 81 -16.68 5.25 -23.78
C TYR A 81 -17.60 6.46 -23.94
N ALA A 82 -18.50 6.70 -22.99
CA ALA A 82 -19.33 7.89 -22.97
C ALA A 82 -18.50 9.18 -22.79
N TYR A 83 -17.47 9.16 -21.95
CA TYR A 83 -16.57 10.30 -21.74
C TYR A 83 -15.68 10.58 -22.95
N ASP A 84 -15.07 9.55 -23.54
CA ASP A 84 -14.25 9.64 -24.75
C ASP A 84 -15.11 10.05 -25.93
N THR A 85 -16.35 9.57 -26.04
CA THR A 85 -17.32 10.03 -27.04
C THR A 85 -17.67 11.50 -26.81
N ALA A 86 -17.94 11.93 -25.58
CA ALA A 86 -18.16 13.33 -25.25
C ALA A 86 -16.92 14.19 -25.53
N MET A 87 -15.72 13.66 -25.32
CA MET A 87 -14.46 14.34 -25.59
C MET A 87 -14.14 14.38 -27.09
N LEU A 88 -14.55 13.36 -27.84
CA LEU A 88 -14.45 13.30 -29.31
C LEU A 88 -15.44 14.27 -29.94
N ILE A 89 -16.68 14.31 -29.44
CA ILE A 89 -17.68 15.34 -29.78
C ILE A 89 -17.10 16.72 -29.46
N ASN A 90 -16.53 16.91 -28.27
CA ASN A 90 -15.88 18.16 -27.89
C ASN A 90 -14.70 18.49 -28.82
N ARG A 91 -13.89 17.51 -29.26
CA ARG A 91 -12.82 17.71 -30.25
C ARG A 91 -13.35 18.02 -31.63
N VAL A 92 -14.47 17.45 -32.07
CA VAL A 92 -15.12 17.75 -33.35
C VAL A 92 -15.69 19.17 -33.32
N VAL A 93 -16.35 19.54 -32.22
CA VAL A 93 -16.80 20.91 -31.94
C VAL A 93 -15.60 21.87 -31.86
N THR A 94 -14.48 21.44 -31.25
CA THR A 94 -13.23 22.22 -31.17
C THR A 94 -12.50 22.29 -32.52
N LYS A 95 -12.62 21.28 -33.40
CA LYS A 95 -12.11 21.30 -34.78
C LYS A 95 -12.90 22.27 -35.65
N LEU A 96 -14.23 22.25 -35.52
CA LEU A 96 -15.11 23.27 -36.09
C LEU A 96 -14.76 24.68 -35.55
N ARG A 97 -14.33 24.77 -34.28
CA ARG A 97 -13.82 26.00 -33.65
C ARG A 97 -12.40 26.39 -34.07
N HIS A 98 -11.57 25.43 -34.49
CA HIS A 98 -10.23 25.65 -35.05
C HIS A 98 -10.29 26.13 -36.49
N LEU A 99 -11.29 25.68 -37.26
CA LEU A 99 -11.69 26.32 -38.52
C LEU A 99 -12.09 27.80 -38.32
N LEU A 100 -12.42 28.19 -37.09
CA LEU A 100 -12.67 29.55 -36.63
C LEU A 100 -11.50 30.18 -35.82
N GLY A 101 -10.33 29.52 -35.75
CA GLY A 101 -9.07 30.13 -35.27
C GLY A 101 -8.74 30.10 -33.76
N LEU A 102 -9.09 29.06 -32.99
CA LEU A 102 -8.76 28.99 -31.54
C LEU A 102 -8.09 27.65 -31.12
N PRO A 103 -6.99 27.64 -30.31
CA PRO A 103 -6.28 26.43 -29.89
C PRO A 103 -7.06 25.62 -28.83
N TYR A 104 -6.91 24.28 -28.70
CA TYR A 104 -5.97 23.67 -27.74
C TYR A 104 -6.02 22.11 -27.71
N TRP A 105 -4.92 21.47 -27.26
CA TRP A 105 -4.80 20.04 -26.88
C TRP A 105 -4.16 19.94 -25.49
N SER A 106 -4.69 19.10 -24.59
CA SER A 106 -4.27 19.09 -23.18
C SER A 106 -3.81 17.71 -22.69
N PHE A 107 -2.55 17.62 -22.27
CA PHE A 107 -2.00 16.52 -21.46
C PHE A 107 -2.82 16.27 -20.17
N SER A 108 -3.42 17.31 -19.60
CA SER A 108 -4.27 17.25 -18.42
C SER A 108 -5.51 16.37 -18.59
N SER A 109 -6.09 16.31 -19.79
CA SER A 109 -7.24 15.43 -20.08
C SER A 109 -6.84 13.95 -20.08
N TRP A 110 -5.67 13.61 -20.63
CA TRP A 110 -5.15 12.23 -20.60
C TRP A 110 -4.80 11.80 -19.18
N ALA A 111 -4.11 12.66 -18.42
CA ALA A 111 -3.79 12.42 -17.02
C ALA A 111 -5.08 12.27 -16.18
N LYS A 112 -6.10 13.10 -16.42
CA LYS A 112 -7.40 13.03 -15.73
C LYS A 112 -8.11 11.70 -15.96
N VAL A 113 -8.07 11.16 -17.18
CA VAL A 113 -8.65 9.84 -17.48
C VAL A 113 -7.90 8.73 -16.76
N LYS A 114 -6.56 8.75 -16.77
CA LYS A 114 -5.73 7.76 -16.07
C LYS A 114 -5.95 7.78 -14.56
N VAL A 115 -5.99 8.96 -13.96
CA VAL A 115 -6.29 9.14 -12.53
C VAL A 115 -7.70 8.66 -12.19
N LYS A 116 -8.70 9.01 -13.00
CA LYS A 116 -10.08 8.56 -12.79
C LYS A 116 -10.21 7.03 -12.86
N LYS A 117 -9.49 6.39 -13.79
CA LYS A 117 -9.42 4.91 -13.89
C LYS A 117 -8.84 4.28 -12.63
N ALA A 118 -7.73 4.82 -12.11
CA ALA A 118 -7.10 4.31 -10.89
C ALA A 118 -8.02 4.48 -9.68
N VAL A 119 -8.62 5.66 -9.50
CA VAL A 119 -9.55 5.95 -8.39
C VAL A 119 -10.78 5.04 -8.44
N ASN A 120 -11.38 4.85 -9.62
CA ASN A 120 -12.53 3.95 -9.78
C ASN A 120 -12.17 2.49 -9.48
N PHE A 121 -10.96 2.06 -9.86
CA PHE A 121 -10.47 0.72 -9.55
C PHE A 121 -10.30 0.52 -8.04
N ILE A 122 -9.64 1.46 -7.36
CA ILE A 122 -9.47 1.44 -5.90
C ILE A 122 -10.83 1.38 -5.19
N GLY A 123 -11.76 2.27 -5.56
CA GLY A 123 -13.10 2.29 -4.96
C GLY A 123 -13.91 1.02 -5.20
N SER A 124 -13.81 0.42 -6.39
CA SER A 124 -14.48 -0.85 -6.71
C SER A 124 -13.90 -2.01 -5.88
N PHE A 125 -12.58 -2.04 -5.73
CA PHE A 125 -11.88 -3.05 -4.93
C PHE A 125 -12.24 -2.95 -3.44
N GLN A 126 -12.22 -1.74 -2.89
CA GLN A 126 -12.62 -1.45 -1.50
C GLN A 126 -14.08 -1.86 -1.22
N THR A 127 -14.98 -1.59 -2.17
CA THR A 127 -16.40 -1.96 -2.04
C THR A 127 -16.58 -3.47 -1.98
N VAL A 128 -15.90 -4.21 -2.87
CA VAL A 128 -15.99 -5.67 -2.92
C VAL A 128 -15.44 -6.30 -1.64
N LEU A 129 -14.31 -5.82 -1.14
CA LEU A 129 -13.72 -6.31 0.11
C LEU A 129 -14.58 -6.00 1.34
N SER A 130 -15.22 -4.83 1.35
CA SER A 130 -16.15 -4.46 2.43
C SER A 130 -17.37 -5.39 2.45
N GLU A 131 -17.86 -5.79 1.28
CA GLU A 131 -18.96 -6.75 1.17
C GLU A 131 -18.55 -8.16 1.62
N GLU A 132 -17.30 -8.58 1.33
CA GLU A 132 -16.79 -9.86 1.82
C GLU A 132 -16.68 -9.90 3.35
N ALA A 133 -16.28 -8.79 3.98
CA ALA A 133 -16.29 -8.66 5.44
C ALA A 133 -17.69 -8.87 6.02
N ARG A 134 -18.71 -8.26 5.41
CA ARG A 134 -20.12 -8.45 5.83
C ARG A 134 -20.56 -9.89 5.68
N ARG A 135 -20.25 -10.53 4.54
CA ARG A 135 -20.56 -11.95 4.29
C ARG A 135 -19.88 -12.89 5.26
N SER A 136 -18.68 -12.51 5.71
CA SER A 136 -17.92 -13.26 6.71
C SER A 136 -18.37 -12.97 8.15
N HIS A 137 -19.35 -12.09 8.35
CA HIS A 137 -19.86 -11.66 9.66
C HIS A 137 -18.72 -11.14 10.57
N VAL A 138 -17.91 -10.23 10.03
CA VAL A 138 -16.81 -9.58 10.72
C VAL A 138 -16.88 -8.05 10.58
N ASP A 139 -16.18 -7.34 11.46
CA ASP A 139 -16.21 -5.88 11.59
C ASP A 139 -15.30 -5.16 10.58
N GLY A 140 -14.41 -5.90 9.90
CA GLY A 140 -13.47 -5.30 8.96
C GLY A 140 -12.68 -6.30 8.14
N VAL A 141 -11.83 -5.75 7.26
CA VAL A 141 -10.95 -6.49 6.37
C VAL A 141 -9.57 -5.85 6.33
N ILE A 142 -8.53 -6.69 6.43
CA ILE A 142 -7.12 -6.35 6.24
C ILE A 142 -6.68 -7.02 4.94
N CYS A 143 -6.16 -6.22 4.01
CA CYS A 143 -5.66 -6.70 2.72
C CYS A 143 -4.36 -6.04 2.27
N GLY A 144 -3.85 -6.49 1.12
CA GLY A 144 -2.75 -5.87 0.40
C GLY A 144 -3.13 -5.67 -1.06
N HIS A 145 -2.32 -6.25 -1.94
CA HIS A 145 -2.53 -6.43 -3.38
C HIS A 145 -2.58 -5.16 -4.27
N ILE A 146 -3.22 -4.06 -3.85
CA ILE A 146 -3.30 -2.82 -4.64
C ILE A 146 -2.22 -1.78 -4.32
N HIS A 147 -1.29 -2.10 -3.40
CA HIS A 147 -0.12 -1.28 -3.06
C HIS A 147 -0.48 0.16 -2.62
N HIS A 148 -1.63 0.31 -1.97
CA HIS A 148 -2.12 1.61 -1.50
C HIS A 148 -2.48 1.52 -0.03
N ALA A 149 -1.53 1.91 0.83
CA ALA A 149 -1.71 1.87 2.28
C ALA A 149 -2.85 2.82 2.71
N ALA A 150 -3.85 2.29 3.40
CA ALA A 150 -5.01 3.05 3.84
C ALA A 150 -5.70 2.40 5.05
N ILE A 151 -6.21 3.21 5.98
CA ILE A 151 -7.18 2.78 6.99
C ILE A 151 -8.41 3.67 6.82
N GLU A 152 -9.51 3.06 6.40
CA GLU A 152 -10.74 3.77 6.05
C GLU A 152 -11.96 3.02 6.61
N SER A 153 -13.12 3.67 6.60
CA SER A 153 -14.38 3.07 7.05
C SER A 153 -15.43 3.16 5.95
N TYR A 154 -16.05 2.03 5.64
CA TYR A 154 -17.05 1.89 4.59
C TYR A 154 -18.37 1.40 5.19
N GLY A 155 -19.17 2.38 5.65
CA GLY A 155 -20.31 2.10 6.52
C GLY A 155 -19.81 1.58 7.87
N GLU A 156 -20.26 0.39 8.26
CA GLU A 156 -19.87 -0.26 9.52
C GLU A 156 -18.59 -1.10 9.40
N VAL A 157 -18.04 -1.25 8.18
CA VAL A 157 -16.87 -2.11 7.94
C VAL A 157 -15.59 -1.28 7.94
N GLN A 158 -14.60 -1.71 8.72
CA GLN A 158 -13.25 -1.14 8.66
C GLN A 158 -12.45 -1.76 7.51
N TYR A 159 -11.92 -0.92 6.63
CA TYR A 159 -11.03 -1.32 5.53
C TYR A 159 -9.59 -0.94 5.88
N ILE A 160 -8.68 -1.91 5.79
CA ILE A 160 -7.26 -1.71 6.07
C ILE A 160 -6.45 -2.32 4.93
N ASN A 161 -5.62 -1.49 4.30
CA ASN A 161 -4.63 -1.94 3.33
C ASN A 161 -3.21 -1.70 3.86
N THR A 162 -2.37 -2.72 3.81
CA THR A 162 -1.00 -2.66 4.34
C THR A 162 -0.05 -1.85 3.46
N GLY A 163 -0.40 -1.57 2.21
CA GLY A 163 0.53 -1.10 1.19
C GLY A 163 1.55 -2.18 0.85
N ASP A 164 2.78 -1.76 0.54
CA ASP A 164 3.87 -2.64 0.14
C ASP A 164 5.23 -2.15 0.68
N TRP A 165 6.28 -2.94 0.48
CA TRP A 165 7.64 -2.66 0.99
C TRP A 165 8.59 -2.09 -0.06
N VAL A 166 8.07 -1.72 -1.24
CA VAL A 166 8.84 -1.19 -2.37
C VAL A 166 8.52 0.28 -2.59
N GLU A 167 7.24 0.63 -2.72
CA GLU A 167 6.77 1.99 -2.97
C GLU A 167 6.36 2.68 -1.67
N SER A 168 5.42 2.11 -0.91
CA SER A 168 4.94 2.77 0.31
C SER A 168 5.84 2.53 1.54
N CYS A 169 6.59 1.44 1.58
CA CYS A 169 7.43 1.04 2.71
C CYS A 169 6.66 1.02 4.05
N THR A 170 5.47 0.42 4.03
CA THR A 170 4.52 0.46 5.16
C THR A 170 4.35 -0.90 5.85
N ALA A 171 3.92 -0.85 7.11
CA ALA A 171 3.41 -2.00 7.85
C ALA A 171 2.21 -1.55 8.70
N VAL A 172 1.19 -2.39 8.82
CA VAL A 172 0.09 -2.13 9.74
C VAL A 172 0.39 -2.79 11.07
N VAL A 173 0.18 -2.05 12.16
CA VAL A 173 0.27 -2.55 13.52
C VAL A 173 -1.03 -2.31 14.27
N GLU A 174 -1.31 -3.20 15.20
CA GLU A 174 -2.34 -3.01 16.20
C GLU A 174 -1.66 -2.69 17.54
N HIS A 175 -2.18 -1.68 18.22
CA HIS A 175 -1.79 -1.34 19.58
C HIS A 175 -2.56 -2.18 20.61
N PHE A 176 -2.06 -2.30 21.84
CA PHE A 176 -2.72 -3.08 22.90
C PHE A 176 -4.11 -2.56 23.31
N ASP A 177 -4.49 -1.36 22.85
CA ASP A 177 -5.82 -0.77 23.03
C ASP A 177 -6.77 -1.02 21.84
N GLY A 178 -6.35 -1.80 20.84
CA GLY A 178 -7.11 -2.12 19.63
C GLY A 178 -6.97 -1.09 18.50
N ARG A 179 -6.25 0.02 18.72
CA ARG A 179 -6.03 1.01 17.66
C ARG A 179 -5.15 0.42 16.56
N MET A 180 -5.59 0.59 15.31
CA MET A 180 -4.82 0.24 14.12
C MET A 180 -4.02 1.44 13.65
N GLU A 181 -2.75 1.24 13.28
CA GLU A 181 -1.85 2.27 12.76
C GLU A 181 -1.07 1.75 11.55
N ILE A 182 -0.90 2.60 10.54
CA ILE A 182 0.08 2.37 9.48
C ILE A 182 1.41 3.00 9.90
N LEU A 183 2.41 2.16 10.10
CA LEU A 183 3.80 2.57 10.24
C LEU A 183 4.42 2.73 8.86
N THR A 184 5.09 3.85 8.63
CA THR A 184 5.90 4.09 7.44
C THR A 184 7.37 4.03 7.83
N TRP A 185 8.16 3.20 7.14
CA TRP A 185 9.57 2.94 7.50
C TRP A 185 10.40 4.22 7.72
N ALA A 186 10.22 5.23 6.87
CA ALA A 186 10.90 6.53 6.98
C ALA A 186 10.66 7.27 8.31
N HIS A 187 9.51 7.01 8.95
CA HIS A 187 9.12 7.63 10.22
C HIS A 187 9.41 6.74 11.45
N VAL A 188 9.75 5.46 11.24
CA VAL A 188 10.13 4.53 12.31
C VAL A 188 11.61 4.62 12.64
N LEU A 189 12.43 5.08 11.69
CA LEU A 189 13.79 5.48 12.00
C LEU A 189 13.70 6.75 12.87
N PRO A 190 14.39 6.81 14.03
CA PRO A 190 14.57 8.10 14.70
C PRO A 190 15.15 9.04 13.65
N GLU A 191 14.65 10.27 13.58
CA GLU A 191 15.37 11.33 12.86
C GLU A 191 16.82 11.14 13.25
N SER A 192 17.66 10.73 12.29
CA SER A 192 19.08 10.65 12.53
C SER A 192 19.39 11.97 13.19
N SER A 193 19.92 11.94 14.41
CA SER A 193 20.42 13.13 15.05
C SER A 193 21.42 13.71 14.06
N THR A 194 20.95 14.60 13.19
CA THR A 194 21.77 15.56 12.50
C THR A 194 22.22 16.43 13.65
N GLY A 195 23.22 15.94 14.37
CA GLY A 195 24.20 16.80 14.99
C GLY A 195 24.52 17.77 13.88
N LYS A 196 24.10 19.02 14.08
CA LYS A 196 24.79 20.12 13.47
C LYS A 196 26.21 19.96 13.98
N ASP A 197 27.02 19.20 13.25
CA ASP A 197 28.45 19.44 13.23
C ASP A 197 28.55 20.86 12.67
N VAL A 198 28.51 21.81 13.61
CA VAL A 198 28.91 23.18 13.35
C VAL A 198 30.36 23.04 12.91
N LEU A 199 30.57 23.08 11.60
CA LEU A 199 31.89 23.20 11.01
C LEU A 199 32.45 24.51 11.55
N VAL A 200 33.22 24.41 12.64
CA VAL A 200 34.02 25.52 13.14
C VAL A 200 35.16 25.70 12.15
N PRO A 201 35.31 26.87 11.49
CA PRO A 201 36.46 27.12 10.66
C PRO A 201 37.71 27.04 11.53
N VAL A 202 38.62 26.13 11.21
CA VAL A 202 39.94 26.10 11.85
C VAL A 202 40.81 27.13 11.14
N ASP A 203 41.21 28.18 11.85
CA ASP A 203 42.20 29.14 11.36
C ASP A 203 43.55 28.42 11.15
N ILE A 204 43.99 28.33 9.89
CA ILE A 204 45.19 27.60 9.45
C ILE A 204 46.50 28.21 10.01
N ILE A 205 46.41 29.35 10.73
CA ILE A 205 47.58 30.02 11.32
C ILE A 205 48.12 29.25 12.55
N ASP A 206 47.31 28.44 13.23
CA ASP A 206 47.73 27.73 14.46
C ASP A 206 48.51 26.41 14.22
N LEU A 207 48.59 25.94 12.96
CA LEU A 207 49.35 24.73 12.62
C LEU A 207 50.87 24.96 12.54
N LYS A 208 51.33 26.20 12.38
CA LYS A 208 52.78 26.53 12.35
C LYS A 208 53.39 26.77 13.73
N GLY A 209 52.59 27.01 14.77
CA GLY A 209 53.09 27.21 16.14
C GLY A 209 53.39 25.90 16.89
N ARG A 210 52.64 24.83 16.61
CA ARG A 210 52.75 23.55 17.35
C ARG A 210 53.84 22.60 16.86
N ALA A 211 54.34 22.78 15.62
CA ALA A 211 55.45 21.97 15.11
C ALA A 211 56.83 22.40 15.63
N ALA A 212 56.95 23.60 16.23
CA ALA A 212 58.22 24.14 16.73
C ALA A 212 58.51 23.82 18.22
N GLN A 213 57.58 23.19 18.94
CA GLN A 213 57.75 22.79 20.36
C GLN A 213 57.95 21.28 20.56
N ALA A 214 58.08 20.51 19.48
CA ALA A 214 58.27 19.06 19.52
C ALA A 214 59.54 18.62 18.75
N ALA A 215 60.60 19.41 18.81
CA ALA A 215 61.95 19.06 18.37
C ALA A 215 62.94 19.28 19.52
#